data_AF-A0A662J1Z6-F1
#
_entry.id   AF-A0A662J1Z6-F1
#
_cell.length_a   1.000
_cell.length_b   1.000
_cell.length_c   1.000
_cell.angle_alpha   90.00
_cell.angle_beta   90.00
_cell.angle_gamma   90.00
#
_symmetry.space_group_name_H-M   'P 1'
#
loop_
_entity.id
_entity.type
_entity.pdbx_description
1 polymer ?
#
loop_
_entity_poly.entity_id
_entity_poly.type
_entity_poly.pdbx_seq_one_letter_code
_entity_poly.pdbx_strand_id
1 'polypeptide(L)'
;MLALTSRLGLPASIASKLCASGELRARLVSEALSILASKRIKGSPRSIAALAIYAAARKLGLHILREQVAEAAGVSITTMRRGRELAGGEQRG
;
A
#
# COMPACT_ATOMS: atom_id res chain seq x y z
N MET A 1 11.24 14.04 19.83
CA MET A 1 9.89 13.72 19.31
C MET A 1 9.86 13.86 17.79
N LEU A 2 10.32 12.86 17.02
CA LEU A 2 10.36 12.92 15.53
C LEU A 2 10.12 11.52 14.91
N ALA A 3 9.05 10.83 15.29
CA ALA A 3 8.74 9.48 14.76
C ALA A 3 7.31 9.32 14.21
N LEU A 4 6.51 10.39 14.13
CA LEU A 4 5.16 10.32 13.56
C LEU A 4 5.09 10.70 12.07
N THR A 5 5.96 11.58 11.58
CA THR A 5 5.95 12.02 10.17
C THR A 5 6.36 10.90 9.20
N SER A 6 7.17 9.95 9.66
CA SER A 6 7.69 8.85 8.84
C SER A 6 6.64 7.79 8.49
N ARG A 7 5.62 7.61 9.33
CA ARG A 7 4.60 6.55 9.14
C ARG A 7 3.45 6.96 8.23
N LEU A 8 3.12 8.25 8.19
CA LEU A 8 2.02 8.79 7.38
C LEU A 8 2.48 9.26 5.98
N GLY A 9 3.75 9.65 5.82
CA GLY A 9 4.24 10.24 4.57
C GLY A 9 4.44 9.24 3.43
N LEU A 10 4.84 8.00 3.73
CA LEU A 10 5.14 7.00 2.69
C LEU A 10 3.89 6.57 1.90
N PRO A 11 2.75 6.21 2.53
CA PRO A 11 1.52 5.87 1.79
C PRO A 11 1.03 7.04 0.92
N ALA A 12 1.04 8.26 1.45
CA ALA A 12 0.63 9.46 0.71
C ALA A 12 1.54 9.76 -0.49
N SER A 13 2.86 9.60 -0.33
CA SER A 13 3.83 9.80 -1.40
C SER A 13 3.77 8.73 -2.49
N ILE A 14 3.38 7.50 -2.15
CA ILE A 14 3.15 6.43 -3.14
C ILE A 14 1.83 6.72 -3.88
N ALA A 15 0.78 7.04 -3.13
CA ALA A 15 -0.54 7.34 -3.68
C ALA A 15 -0.56 8.56 -4.60
N SER A 16 0.30 9.57 -4.36
CA SER A 16 0.41 10.75 -5.23
C SER A 16 0.99 10.44 -6.61
N LYS A 17 1.77 9.36 -6.73
CA LYS A 17 2.31 8.88 -8.01
C LYS A 17 1.36 7.95 -8.76
N LEU A 18 0.28 7.53 -8.12
CA LEU A 18 -0.78 6.77 -8.76
C LEU A 18 -1.78 7.78 -9.36
N CYS A 19 -2.16 7.57 -10.63
CA CYS A 19 -3.14 8.42 -11.33
C CYS A 19 -4.56 8.26 -10.76
N ALA A 20 -4.77 8.69 -9.52
CA ALA A 20 -6.07 8.75 -8.84
C ALA A 20 -6.47 10.20 -8.59
N SER A 21 -7.78 10.48 -8.69
CA SER A 21 -8.37 11.76 -8.30
C SER A 21 -8.06 12.09 -6.83
N GLY A 22 -8.12 13.37 -6.45
CA GLY A 22 -7.77 13.81 -5.09
C GLY A 22 -8.56 13.06 -4.00
N GLU A 23 -9.86 12.84 -4.20
CA GLU A 23 -10.70 12.10 -3.26
C GLU A 23 -10.35 10.61 -3.20
N LEU A 24 -10.16 9.96 -4.36
CA LEU A 24 -9.76 8.55 -4.41
C LEU A 24 -8.40 8.34 -3.74
N ARG A 25 -7.47 9.29 -3.91
CA ARG A 25 -6.17 9.27 -3.25
C ARG A 25 -6.29 9.35 -1.74
N ALA A 26 -7.14 10.24 -1.22
CA ALA A 26 -7.39 10.37 0.22
C ALA A 26 -7.98 9.07 0.79
N ARG A 27 -8.99 8.48 0.11
CA ARG A 27 -9.57 7.19 0.50
C ARG A 27 -8.54 6.06 0.49
N LEU A 28 -7.71 6.01 -0.55
CA LEU A 28 -6.64 5.01 -0.68
C LEU A 28 -5.64 5.10 0.47
N VAL A 29 -5.20 6.31 0.81
CA VAL A 29 -4.26 6.55 1.93
C VAL A 29 -4.92 6.19 3.26
N SER A 30 -6.16 6.62 3.50
CA SER A 30 -6.90 6.32 4.73
C SER A 30 -7.04 4.82 4.94
N GLU A 31 -7.42 4.08 3.90
CA GLU A 31 -7.58 2.64 3.97
C GLU A 31 -6.23 1.92 4.16
N ALA A 32 -5.18 2.38 3.48
CA ALA A 32 -3.84 1.84 3.68
C ALA A 32 -3.36 2.03 5.13
N LEU A 33 -3.62 3.19 5.74
CA LEU A 33 -3.30 3.43 7.14
C LEU A 33 -4.08 2.52 8.09
N SER A 34 -5.36 2.27 7.81
CA SER A 34 -6.18 1.31 8.56
C SER A 34 -5.59 -0.11 8.51
N ILE A 35 -5.12 -0.54 7.33
CA ILE A 35 -4.45 -1.84 7.15
C ILE A 35 -3.14 -1.90 7.93
N LEU A 36 -2.34 -0.82 7.91
CA LEU A 36 -1.09 -0.73 8.64
C LEU A 36 -1.29 -0.73 10.16
N ALA A 37 -2.38 -0.13 10.65
CA ALA A 37 -2.72 -0.11 12.06
C ALA A 37 -3.22 -1.48 12.56
N SER A 38 -3.94 -2.22 11.72
CA SER A 38 -4.57 -3.50 12.09
C SER A 38 -3.67 -4.72 11.93
N LYS A 39 -2.61 -4.66 11.12
CA LYS A 39 -1.76 -5.82 10.82
C LYS A 39 -0.32 -5.61 11.29
N ARG A 40 0.26 -6.64 11.93
CA ARG A 40 1.71 -6.69 12.19
C ARG A 40 2.44 -7.22 10.98
N ILE A 41 2.99 -6.31 10.19
CA ILE A 41 3.69 -6.60 8.94
C ILE A 41 5.19 -6.51 9.17
N LYS A 42 5.93 -7.54 8.77
CA LYS A 42 7.39 -7.54 8.77
C LYS A 42 7.92 -7.13 7.40
N GLY A 43 8.98 -6.30 7.38
CA GLY A 43 9.61 -5.83 6.15
C GLY A 43 10.14 -4.41 6.29
N SER A 44 10.70 -3.89 5.21
CA SER A 44 11.10 -2.48 5.18
C SER A 44 9.85 -1.57 5.24
N PRO A 45 9.92 -0.38 5.86
CA PRO A 45 8.80 0.57 5.90
C PRO A 45 8.21 0.85 4.52
N ARG A 46 9.07 0.90 3.48
CA ARG A 46 8.69 1.16 2.09
C ARG A 46 7.91 0.00 1.47
N SER A 47 8.37 -1.22 1.70
CA SER A 47 7.68 -2.45 1.27
C SER A 47 6.32 -2.58 1.95
N ILE A 48 6.26 -2.29 3.24
CA ILE A 48 5.03 -2.34 4.04
C ILE A 48 4.01 -1.32 3.53
N ALA A 49 4.43 -0.06 3.28
CA ALA A 49 3.57 0.96 2.71
C ALA A 49 3.08 0.61 1.29
N ALA A 50 3.95 0.08 0.44
CA ALA A 50 3.58 -0.38 -0.90
C ALA A 50 2.52 -1.49 -0.86
N LEU A 51 2.69 -2.47 0.03
CA LEU A 51 1.73 -3.56 0.20
C LEU A 51 0.40 -3.08 0.75
N ALA A 52 0.40 -2.15 1.71
CA ALA A 52 -0.82 -1.56 2.25
C ALA A 52 -1.59 -0.75 1.20
N ILE A 53 -0.89 0.02 0.35
CA ILE A 53 -1.50 0.75 -0.77
C ILE A 53 -2.13 -0.22 -1.77
N TYR A 54 -1.44 -1.30 -2.13
CA TYR A 54 -1.99 -2.31 -3.03
C TYR A 54 -3.21 -3.02 -2.44
N ALA A 55 -3.17 -3.38 -1.16
CA ALA A 55 -4.31 -3.99 -0.48
C ALA A 55 -5.51 -3.04 -0.37
N ALA A 56 -5.26 -1.75 -0.07
CA ALA A 56 -6.28 -0.71 -0.06
C ALA A 56 -6.91 -0.53 -1.45
N ALA A 57 -6.09 -0.49 -2.52
CA ALA A 57 -6.56 -0.39 -3.89
C ALA A 57 -7.53 -1.54 -4.24
N ARG A 58 -7.14 -2.78 -3.90
CA ARG A 58 -8.01 -3.95 -4.10
C ARG A 58 -9.31 -3.86 -3.31
N LYS A 59 -9.25 -3.44 -2.04
CA LYS A 59 -10.44 -3.29 -1.19
C LYS A 59 -11.40 -2.20 -1.70
N LEU A 60 -10.86 -1.15 -2.32
CA LEU A 60 -11.63 -0.07 -2.95
C LEU A 60 -12.08 -0.40 -4.39
N GLY A 61 -11.81 -1.61 -4.90
CA GLY A 61 -12.17 -2.01 -6.27
C GLY A 61 -11.37 -1.30 -7.36
N LEU A 62 -10.20 -0.74 -7.03
CA LEU A 62 -9.34 -0.04 -7.99
C LEU A 62 -8.44 -1.04 -8.74
N HIS A 63 -8.42 -0.92 -10.07
CA HIS A 63 -7.55 -1.71 -10.95
C HIS A 63 -6.12 -1.14 -11.00
N ILE A 64 -5.45 -1.11 -9.86
CA ILE A 64 -4.03 -0.71 -9.76
C ILE A 64 -3.17 -1.97 -9.82
N LEU A 65 -2.24 -2.01 -10.78
CA LEU A 65 -1.32 -3.13 -10.94
C LEU A 65 -0.25 -3.12 -9.85
N ARG A 66 0.23 -4.31 -9.51
CA ARG A 66 1.25 -4.48 -8.46
C ARG A 66 2.56 -3.81 -8.87
N GLU A 67 2.88 -3.86 -10.16
CA GLU A 67 4.02 -3.24 -10.82
C GLU A 67 4.00 -1.73 -10.67
N GLN A 68 2.84 -1.09 -10.88
CA GLN A 68 2.67 0.36 -10.71
C GLN A 68 2.94 0.80 -9.27
N VAL A 69 2.47 0.01 -8.29
CA VAL A 69 2.73 0.31 -6.88
C VAL A 69 4.20 0.08 -6.53
N ALA A 70 4.82 -0.98 -7.07
CA ALA A 70 6.24 -1.28 -6.86
C ALA A 70 7.13 -0.14 -7.38
N GLU A 71 6.85 0.32 -8.60
CA GLU A 71 7.52 1.45 -9.24
C GLU A 71 7.32 2.75 -8.45
N ALA A 72 6.08 3.10 -8.10
CA ALA A 72 5.77 4.29 -7.32
C ALA A 72 6.50 4.30 -5.96
N ALA A 73 6.58 3.12 -5.33
CA ALA A 73 7.28 2.92 -4.08
C ALA A 73 8.80 2.77 -4.22
N GLY A 74 9.35 2.57 -5.42
CA GLY A 74 10.77 2.32 -5.63
C GLY A 74 11.24 1.02 -4.98
N VAL A 75 10.41 -0.03 -5.03
CA VAL A 75 10.73 -1.37 -4.52
C VAL A 75 10.64 -2.41 -5.65
N SER A 76 11.32 -3.55 -5.50
CA SER A 76 11.23 -4.61 -6.51
C SER A 76 9.86 -5.29 -6.49
N ILE A 77 9.38 -5.72 -7.66
CA ILE A 77 8.15 -6.51 -7.78
C ILE A 77 8.21 -7.82 -6.97
N THR A 78 9.41 -8.40 -6.84
CA THR A 78 9.66 -9.60 -6.02
C THR A 78 9.39 -9.34 -4.54
N THR A 79 9.65 -8.13 -4.05
CA THR A 79 9.33 -7.71 -2.68
C THR A 79 7.82 -7.67 -2.46
N MET A 80 7.05 -7.22 -3.44
CA MET A 80 5.58 -7.20 -3.36
C MET A 80 4.95 -8.59 -3.49
N ARG A 81 5.59 -9.55 -4.18
CA ARG A 81 5.14 -10.94 -4.24
C ARG A 81 5.20 -11.67 -2.91
N ARG A 82 6.20 -11.38 -2.07
CA ARG A 82 6.35 -11.99 -0.74
C ARG A 82 5.28 -11.54 0.26
N GLY A 83 4.77 -10.31 0.13
CA GLY A 83 3.73 -9.77 1.00
C GLY A 83 2.30 -10.26 0.73
N ARG A 84 2.13 -11.45 0.12
CA ARG A 84 0.84 -12.04 -0.28
C ARG A 84 -0.16 -12.15 0.88
N GLU A 85 0.34 -12.19 2.12
CA GLU A 85 -0.43 -12.26 3.36
C GLU A 85 -1.36 -11.05 3.59
N LEU A 86 -1.12 -9.91 2.91
CA LEU A 86 -1.87 -8.68 3.16
C LEU A 86 -3.08 -8.46 2.26
N ALA A 87 -2.97 -8.89 1.01
CA ALA A 87 -3.88 -8.46 -0.04
C ALA A 87 -5.20 -9.24 -0.07
N GLY A 88 -5.43 -10.17 0.86
CA GLY A 88 -6.53 -11.14 0.73
C GLY A 88 -6.22 -12.05 -0.45
N GLY A 89 -5.44 -13.10 -0.18
CA GLY A 89 -5.41 -14.24 -1.08
C GLY A 89 -6.83 -14.80 -1.13
N GLU A 90 -7.49 -14.61 -2.26
CA GLU A 90 -8.67 -15.36 -2.64
C GLU A 90 -8.35 -16.84 -2.41
N GLN A 91 -9.05 -17.45 -1.45
CA GLN A 91 -9.15 -18.90 -1.36
C GLN A 91 -9.81 -19.34 -2.66
N ARG A 92 -9.03 -19.90 -3.58
CA ARG A 92 -9.57 -20.80 -4.59
C ARG A 92 -10.07 -22.03 -3.84
N GLY A 93 -11.39 -22.08 -3.61
CA GLY A 93 -12.17 -23.29 -3.41
C GLY A 93 -13.02 -23.48 -4.65
#